data_AF-A0A2N6EY94-F1
#
_entry.id   AF-A0A2N6EY94-F1
#
_cell.length_a   1.000
_cell.length_b   1.000
_cell.length_c   1.000
_cell.angle_alpha   90.00
_cell.angle_beta   90.00
_cell.angle_gamma   90.00
#
_symmetry.space_group_name_H-M   'P 1'
#
loop_
_entity.id
_entity.type
_entity.pdbx_description
1 polymer ?
#
loop_
_entity_poly.entity_id
_entity_poly.type
_entity_poly.pdbx_seq_one_letter_code
_entity_poly.pdbx_strand_id
1 'polypeptide(L)'
;MTIRKRIMVILAAVYAISLVVAVTGGYFVLKQETTREAIEKTELFAAVMSANQLYMAQNIRPEILDRLPDLYFPEATVGIQMLVETAELIQQKYPEYIFRVVSPNPLNQTNLSDEFENRIIHDFSKLRYDNWEGFIEKNGKSFYATAIPIEARSGCIWCHSTPDAAHPEMVEEYGTESGYGYKIGDVVGARFIYVPTEKAMAQTMKKLGVSVLVLSVLFLIAFLLLDAFIVRSIVHPIEEITAIATDISKGHMEKEFKVRSNDEIKALADAFNRMKVSLVKAINIIKK
;
A
#
# COMPACT_ATOMS: atom_id res chain seq x y z
N MET A 1 -29.08 4.93 34.18
CA MET A 1 -28.97 4.68 32.72
C MET A 1 -29.90 3.54 32.36
N THR A 2 -30.78 3.69 31.36
CA THR A 2 -31.68 2.61 30.93
C THR A 2 -30.89 1.42 30.36
N ILE A 3 -31.48 0.21 30.37
CA ILE A 3 -30.86 -1.00 29.81
C ILE A 3 -30.44 -0.77 28.36
N ARG A 4 -31.30 -0.14 27.56
CA ARG A 4 -31.01 0.30 26.18
C ARG A 4 -29.73 1.13 26.10
N LYS A 5 -29.60 2.19 26.90
CA LYS A 5 -28.40 3.04 26.89
C LYS A 5 -27.13 2.27 27.25
N ARG A 6 -27.17 1.34 28.22
CA ARG A 6 -26.02 0.50 28.57
C ARG A 6 -25.55 -0.34 27.39
N ILE A 7 -26.49 -1.00 26.71
CA ILE A 7 -26.15 -1.85 25.56
C ILE A 7 -25.62 -1.00 24.38
N MET A 8 -26.24 0.15 24.11
CA MET A 8 -25.76 1.06 23.06
C MET A 8 -24.34 1.58 23.33
N VAL A 9 -24.00 1.88 24.58
CA VAL A 9 -22.64 2.29 24.97
C VAL A 9 -21.65 1.14 24.76
N ILE A 10 -22.02 -0.09 25.12
CA ILE A 10 -21.16 -1.27 24.91
C ILE A 10 -20.93 -1.48 23.41
N LEU A 11 -21.97 -1.42 22.58
CA LEU A 11 -21.84 -1.58 21.13
C LEU A 11 -20.98 -0.49 20.50
N ALA A 12 -21.16 0.77 20.92
CA ALA A 12 -20.33 1.87 20.46
C ALA A 12 -18.85 1.69 20.86
N ALA A 13 -18.59 1.18 22.07
CA ALA A 13 -17.23 0.85 22.50
C ALA A 13 -16.62 -0.30 21.67
N VAL A 14 -17.39 -1.37 21.42
CA VAL A 14 -16.96 -2.49 20.58
C VAL A 14 -16.65 -2.01 19.15
N TYR A 15 -17.48 -1.14 18.59
CA TYR A 15 -17.23 -0.50 17.30
C TYR A 15 -15.95 0.32 17.28
N ALA A 16 -15.75 1.19 18.29
CA ALA A 16 -14.57 2.02 18.35
C ALA A 16 -13.28 1.18 18.42
N ILE A 17 -13.29 0.12 19.22
CA ILE A 17 -12.16 -0.82 19.32
C ILE A 17 -11.94 -1.56 18.00
N SER A 18 -13.00 -2.11 17.39
CA SER A 18 -12.88 -2.84 16.13
C SER A 18 -12.41 -1.95 14.99
N LEU A 19 -12.84 -0.68 14.96
CA LEU A 19 -12.39 0.32 13.99
C LEU A 19 -10.90 0.61 14.15
N VAL A 20 -10.42 0.82 15.38
CA VAL A 20 -8.99 1.05 15.65
C VAL A 20 -8.15 -0.14 15.20
N VAL A 21 -8.60 -1.37 15.50
CA VAL A 21 -7.92 -2.60 15.07
C VAL A 21 -7.92 -2.73 13.54
N ALA A 22 -9.07 -2.49 12.89
CA ALA A 22 -9.19 -2.59 11.44
C ALA A 22 -8.34 -1.55 10.71
N VAL A 23 -8.32 -0.30 11.19
CA VAL A 23 -7.51 0.78 10.61
C VAL A 23 -6.03 0.49 10.80
N THR A 24 -5.61 0.15 12.02
CA THR A 24 -4.19 -0.07 12.34
C THR A 24 -3.64 -1.33 11.66
N GLY A 25 -4.37 -2.44 11.77
CA GLY A 25 -4.00 -3.70 11.13
C GLY A 25 -4.05 -3.60 9.60
N GLY A 26 -5.11 -2.98 9.05
CA GLY A 26 -5.22 -2.72 7.63
C GLY A 26 -4.08 -1.84 7.11
N TYR A 27 -3.75 -0.77 7.82
CA TYR A 27 -2.61 0.10 7.49
C TYR A 27 -1.30 -0.68 7.44
N PHE A 28 -1.01 -1.52 8.44
CA PHE A 28 0.22 -2.29 8.51
C PHE A 28 0.34 -3.29 7.33
N VAL A 29 -0.72 -4.05 7.08
CA VAL A 29 -0.78 -5.03 5.99
C VAL A 29 -0.63 -4.35 4.63
N LEU A 30 -1.41 -3.30 4.37
CA LEU A 30 -1.36 -2.59 3.09
C LEU A 30 -0.03 -1.86 2.86
N LYS A 31 0.64 -1.37 3.91
CA LYS A 31 1.98 -0.77 3.80
C LYS A 31 3.03 -1.80 3.41
N GLN A 32 2.95 -3.00 3.99
CA GLN A 32 3.83 -4.11 3.63
C GLN A 32 3.61 -4.55 2.17
N GLU A 33 2.35 -4.64 1.74
CA GLU A 33 2.00 -4.93 0.35
C GLU A 33 2.53 -3.87 -0.62
N THR A 34 2.37 -2.58 -0.28
CA THR A 34 2.89 -1.46 -1.08
C THR A 34 4.41 -1.53 -1.25
N THR A 35 5.13 -1.92 -0.20
CA THR A 35 6.59 -2.08 -0.24
C THR A 35 6.99 -3.24 -1.14
N ARG A 36 6.33 -4.39 -1.00
CA ARG A 36 6.58 -5.57 -1.83
C ARG A 36 6.31 -5.27 -3.30
N GLU A 37 5.20 -4.59 -3.61
CA GLU A 37 4.88 -4.19 -4.99
C GLU A 37 5.95 -3.28 -5.59
N ALA A 38 6.53 -2.37 -4.80
CA ALA A 38 7.59 -1.49 -5.26
C ALA A 38 8.88 -2.28 -5.56
N ILE A 39 9.24 -3.24 -4.71
CA ILE A 39 10.38 -4.15 -4.91
C ILE A 39 10.20 -4.97 -6.19
N GLU A 40 9.08 -5.69 -6.32
CA GLU A 40 8.78 -6.54 -7.48
C GLU A 40 8.82 -5.74 -8.78
N LYS A 41 8.34 -4.49 -8.77
CA LYS A 41 8.42 -3.59 -9.93
C LYS A 41 9.85 -3.19 -10.27
N THR A 42 10.70 -2.91 -9.28
CA THR A 42 12.12 -2.62 -9.54
C THR A 42 12.83 -3.83 -10.13
N GLU A 43 12.58 -5.03 -9.60
CA GLU A 43 13.17 -6.28 -10.09
C GLU A 43 12.73 -6.60 -11.51
N LEU A 44 11.41 -6.52 -11.78
CA LEU A 44 10.86 -6.76 -13.10
C LEU A 44 11.43 -5.77 -14.13
N PHE A 45 11.51 -4.47 -13.77
CA PHE A 45 12.05 -3.47 -14.67
C PHE A 45 13.54 -3.71 -14.94
N ALA A 46 14.34 -4.02 -13.90
CA ALA A 46 15.74 -4.39 -14.05
C ALA A 46 15.91 -5.63 -14.97
N ALA A 47 15.07 -6.64 -14.79
CA ALA A 47 15.11 -7.87 -15.57
C ALA A 47 14.79 -7.62 -17.05
N VAL A 48 13.73 -6.86 -17.35
CA VAL A 48 13.35 -6.52 -18.73
C VAL A 48 14.44 -5.72 -19.42
N MET A 49 14.99 -4.69 -18.74
CA MET A 49 16.08 -3.88 -19.29
C MET A 49 17.34 -4.70 -19.56
N SER A 50 17.72 -5.57 -18.62
CA SER A 50 18.89 -6.44 -18.77
C SER A 50 18.69 -7.49 -19.87
N ALA A 51 17.48 -8.05 -20.00
CA ALA A 51 17.15 -9.01 -21.04
C ALA A 51 17.19 -8.37 -22.45
N ASN A 52 16.67 -7.16 -22.61
CA ASN A 52 16.77 -6.42 -23.88
C ASN A 52 18.23 -6.13 -24.25
N GLN A 53 19.04 -5.71 -23.27
CA GLN A 53 20.45 -5.42 -23.50
C GLN A 53 21.22 -6.68 -23.90
N LEU A 54 20.93 -7.80 -23.24
CA LEU A 54 21.52 -9.11 -23.56
C LEU A 54 21.09 -9.59 -24.94
N TYR A 55 19.81 -9.45 -25.29
CA TYR A 55 19.29 -9.82 -26.61
C TYR A 55 19.98 -9.04 -27.71
N MET A 56 20.11 -7.72 -27.58
CA MET A 56 20.85 -6.89 -28.54
C MET A 56 22.31 -7.34 -28.64
N ALA A 57 22.99 -7.54 -27.51
CA ALA A 57 24.39 -7.93 -27.49
C ALA A 57 24.66 -9.30 -28.14
N GLN A 58 23.73 -10.25 -28.01
CA GLN A 58 23.88 -11.61 -28.53
C GLN A 58 23.35 -11.80 -29.95
N ASN A 59 22.32 -11.05 -30.37
CA ASN A 59 21.59 -11.33 -31.61
C ASN A 59 21.65 -10.19 -32.63
N ILE A 60 21.73 -8.93 -32.17
CA ILE A 60 21.69 -7.76 -33.08
C ILE A 60 23.10 -7.28 -33.40
N ARG A 61 23.91 -7.01 -32.36
CA ARG A 61 25.25 -6.45 -32.52
C ARG A 61 26.15 -7.30 -33.44
N PRO A 62 26.22 -8.64 -33.30
CA PRO A 62 27.07 -9.44 -34.16
C PRO A 62 26.68 -9.34 -35.64
N GLU A 63 25.39 -9.32 -35.96
CA GLU A 63 24.90 -9.22 -37.35
C GLU A 63 25.19 -7.85 -37.97
N ILE A 64 25.10 -6.78 -37.19
CA ILE A 64 25.47 -5.43 -37.67
C ILE A 64 26.97 -5.37 -37.94
N LEU A 65 27.81 -5.83 -37.01
CA LEU A 65 29.26 -5.80 -37.15
C LEU A 65 29.79 -6.71 -38.27
N ASP A 66 29.12 -7.84 -38.54
CA ASP A 66 29.48 -8.76 -39.62
C ASP A 66 29.11 -8.21 -41.01
N ARG A 67 27.89 -7.66 -41.15
CA ARG A 67 27.36 -7.22 -42.45
C ARG A 67 27.71 -5.78 -42.81
N LEU A 68 27.90 -4.92 -41.81
CA LEU A 68 28.14 -3.48 -41.93
C LEU A 68 29.31 -3.07 -41.02
N PRO A 69 30.53 -3.61 -41.23
CA PRO A 69 31.65 -3.43 -40.30
C PRO A 69 32.11 -1.98 -40.13
N ASP A 70 31.92 -1.14 -41.16
CA ASP A 70 32.33 0.27 -41.14
C ASP A 70 31.20 1.21 -40.67
N LEU A 71 30.01 0.70 -40.39
CA LEU A 71 28.87 1.52 -39.96
C LEU A 71 28.97 1.85 -38.47
N TYR A 72 29.13 3.13 -38.15
CA TYR A 72 28.91 3.62 -36.79
C TYR A 72 27.41 3.71 -36.50
N PHE A 73 26.91 2.79 -35.67
CA PHE A 73 25.50 2.76 -35.28
C PHE A 73 25.34 2.39 -33.79
N PRO A 74 25.66 3.32 -32.87
CA PRO A 74 25.68 3.06 -31.43
C PRO A 74 24.31 2.66 -30.87
N GLU A 75 23.21 3.09 -31.48
CA GLU A 75 21.85 2.78 -31.05
C GLU A 75 21.55 1.28 -31.12
N ALA A 76 22.12 0.56 -32.09
CA ALA A 76 21.96 -0.87 -32.25
C ALA A 76 23.15 -1.70 -31.74
N THR A 77 24.29 -1.06 -31.44
CA THR A 77 25.54 -1.75 -31.08
C THR A 77 26.02 -1.45 -29.66
N VAL A 78 25.59 -0.37 -29.01
CA VAL A 78 26.00 0.02 -27.65
C VAL A 78 24.86 -0.23 -26.67
N GLY A 79 25.07 -1.16 -25.73
CA GLY A 79 24.02 -1.59 -24.80
C GLY A 79 23.57 -0.52 -23.81
N ILE A 80 24.47 0.38 -23.43
CA ILE A 80 24.13 1.51 -22.56
C ILE A 80 23.23 2.50 -23.30
N GLN A 81 23.51 2.81 -24.56
CA GLN A 81 22.66 3.68 -25.38
C GLN A 81 21.24 3.12 -25.47
N MET A 82 21.11 1.84 -25.84
CA MET A 82 19.83 1.15 -25.91
C MET A 82 19.05 1.22 -24.58
N LEU A 83 19.72 1.09 -23.44
CA LEU A 83 19.10 1.21 -22.11
C LEU A 83 18.56 2.62 -21.84
N VAL A 84 19.35 3.66 -22.15
CA VAL A 84 18.96 5.07 -21.95
C VAL A 84 17.75 5.39 -22.83
N GLU A 85 17.81 5.10 -24.13
CA GLU A 85 16.74 5.35 -25.08
C GLU A 85 15.44 4.62 -24.70
N THR A 86 15.54 3.34 -24.35
CA THR A 86 14.36 2.56 -23.93
C THR A 86 13.77 3.11 -22.63
N ALA A 87 14.61 3.53 -21.69
CA ALA A 87 14.16 4.14 -20.44
C ALA A 87 13.44 5.47 -20.66
N GLU A 88 13.91 6.28 -21.61
CA GLU A 88 13.24 7.53 -22.01
C GLU A 88 11.87 7.26 -22.62
N LEU A 89 11.75 6.29 -23.54
CA LEU A 89 10.46 5.89 -24.11
C LEU A 89 9.46 5.40 -23.06
N ILE A 90 9.93 4.62 -22.07
CA ILE A 90 9.09 4.18 -20.96
C ILE A 90 8.65 5.38 -20.11
N GLN A 91 9.56 6.30 -19.80
CA GLN A 91 9.27 7.50 -19.03
C GLN A 91 8.29 8.46 -19.71
N GLN A 92 8.28 8.53 -21.05
CA GLN A 92 7.25 9.31 -21.76
C GLN A 92 5.83 8.82 -21.46
N LYS A 93 5.65 7.50 -21.30
CA LYS A 93 4.35 6.90 -20.97
C LYS A 93 4.09 6.84 -19.46
N TYR A 94 5.14 6.65 -18.68
CA TYR A 94 5.10 6.45 -17.24
C TYR A 94 6.11 7.37 -16.53
N PRO A 95 5.87 8.69 -16.53
CA PRO A 95 6.85 9.71 -16.12
C PRO A 95 7.26 9.63 -14.64
N GLU A 96 6.48 8.93 -13.82
CA GLU A 96 6.80 8.71 -12.41
C GLU A 96 7.79 7.56 -12.17
N TYR A 97 7.98 6.65 -13.12
CA TYR A 97 8.92 5.53 -13.02
C TYR A 97 10.22 5.92 -13.70
N ILE A 98 11.29 6.04 -12.92
CA ILE A 98 12.54 6.58 -13.42
C ILE A 98 13.54 5.44 -13.54
N PHE A 99 14.09 5.25 -14.73
CA PHE A 99 15.27 4.41 -14.94
C PHE A 99 16.36 5.31 -15.48
N ARG A 100 17.52 5.33 -14.83
CA ARG A 100 18.66 6.12 -15.29
C ARG A 100 19.91 5.28 -15.28
N VAL A 101 20.69 5.41 -16.34
CA VAL A 101 22.10 5.03 -16.33
C VAL A 101 22.89 6.28 -16.03
N VAL A 102 23.57 6.32 -14.89
CA VAL A 102 24.28 7.52 -14.45
C VAL A 102 25.74 7.23 -14.16
N SER A 103 26.57 8.26 -14.33
CA SER A 103 28.00 8.21 -14.10
C SER A 103 28.49 9.55 -13.52
N PRO A 104 29.52 9.54 -12.65
CA PRO A 104 30.19 10.76 -12.22
C PRO A 104 31.01 11.41 -13.35
N ASN A 105 31.27 10.69 -14.45
CA ASN A 105 32.01 11.15 -15.62
C ASN A 105 31.36 10.62 -16.91
N PRO A 106 30.15 11.08 -17.28
CA PRO A 106 29.45 10.60 -18.46
C PRO A 106 29.92 11.31 -19.73
N LEU A 107 29.66 10.72 -20.90
CA LEU A 107 29.73 11.46 -22.18
C LEU A 107 28.57 12.45 -22.27
N ASN A 108 27.34 11.94 -22.16
CA ASN A 108 26.14 12.75 -22.18
C ASN A 108 25.84 13.31 -20.78
N GLN A 109 25.83 14.64 -20.66
CA GLN A 109 25.63 15.33 -19.38
C GLN A 109 24.24 15.09 -18.75
N THR A 110 23.25 14.62 -19.52
CA THR A 110 21.95 14.18 -18.94
C THR A 110 22.10 12.97 -18.01
N ASN A 111 23.17 12.20 -18.18
CA ASN A 111 23.52 11.03 -17.38
C ASN A 111 24.48 11.36 -16.21
N LEU A 112 24.73 12.65 -15.94
CA LEU A 112 25.52 13.04 -14.78
C LEU A 112 24.79 12.63 -13.50
N SER A 113 25.48 11.91 -12.63
CA SER A 113 24.95 11.47 -11.35
C SER A 113 24.85 12.62 -10.36
N ASP A 114 23.76 12.63 -9.60
CA ASP A 114 23.57 13.55 -8.48
C ASP A 114 24.39 13.15 -7.24
N GLU A 115 24.32 13.95 -6.17
CA GLU A 115 25.05 13.67 -4.92
C GLU A 115 24.71 12.31 -4.29
N PHE A 116 23.45 11.88 -4.36
CA PHE A 116 23.04 10.59 -3.83
C PHE A 116 23.58 9.45 -4.69
N GLU A 117 23.38 9.54 -6.00
CA GLU A 117 23.86 8.57 -6.98
C GLU A 117 25.39 8.41 -6.90
N ASN A 118 26.12 9.52 -6.75
CA ASN A 118 27.58 9.54 -6.57
C ASN A 118 28.04 8.81 -5.31
N ARG A 119 27.35 8.99 -4.17
CA ARG A 119 27.69 8.26 -2.93
C ARG A 119 27.52 6.76 -3.12
N ILE A 120 26.43 6.33 -3.74
CA ILE A 120 26.17 4.90 -3.98
C ILE A 120 27.19 4.31 -4.95
N ILE A 121 27.53 5.03 -6.03
CA ILE A 121 28.58 4.62 -6.98
C ILE A 121 29.95 4.52 -6.29
N HIS A 122 30.28 5.48 -5.43
CA HIS A 122 31.51 5.42 -4.64
C HIS A 122 31.53 4.19 -3.70
N ASP A 123 30.42 3.89 -3.05
CA ASP A 123 30.32 2.73 -2.16
C ASP A 123 30.46 1.39 -2.89
N PHE A 124 29.96 1.29 -4.12
CA PHE A 124 30.24 0.15 -5.01
C PHE A 124 31.74 0.01 -5.29
N SER A 125 32.44 1.12 -5.58
CA SER A 125 33.90 1.09 -5.80
C SER A 125 34.70 0.65 -4.56
N LYS A 126 34.09 0.71 -3.37
CA LYS A 126 34.66 0.25 -2.10
C LYS A 126 34.20 -1.15 -1.71
N LEU A 127 33.46 -1.85 -2.57
CA LEU A 127 32.92 -3.19 -2.33
C LEU A 127 32.09 -3.29 -1.03
N ARG A 128 31.35 -2.23 -0.68
CA ARG A 128 30.48 -2.25 0.51
C ARG A 128 29.28 -3.17 0.35
N TYR A 129 28.81 -3.33 -0.88
CA TYR A 129 27.70 -4.19 -1.27
C TYR A 129 27.72 -4.38 -2.80
N ASP A 130 27.14 -5.47 -3.30
CA ASP A 130 27.09 -5.77 -4.74
C ASP A 130 25.98 -5.02 -5.47
N ASN A 131 24.85 -4.84 -4.77
CA ASN A 131 23.69 -4.06 -5.21
C ASN A 131 23.22 -3.19 -4.05
N TRP A 132 22.54 -2.09 -4.37
CA TRP A 132 21.95 -1.22 -3.36
C TRP A 132 20.43 -1.19 -3.53
N GLU A 133 19.71 -1.14 -2.42
CA GLU A 133 18.27 -0.92 -2.41
C GLU A 133 17.83 -0.13 -1.18
N GLY A 134 16.73 0.61 -1.31
CA GLY A 134 16.15 1.31 -0.17
C GLY A 134 15.13 2.38 -0.54
N PHE A 135 14.49 2.91 0.51
CA PHE A 135 13.61 4.05 0.38
C PHE A 135 14.41 5.35 0.34
N ILE A 136 14.05 6.23 -0.58
CA ILE A 136 14.63 7.58 -0.67
C ILE A 136 13.54 8.61 -0.91
N GLU A 137 13.88 9.85 -0.60
CA GLU A 137 13.10 11.02 -0.98
C GLU A 137 13.89 11.83 -2.02
N LYS A 138 13.25 12.14 -3.16
CA LYS A 138 13.86 12.90 -4.25
C LYS A 138 12.84 13.92 -4.77
N ASN A 139 13.19 15.20 -4.74
CA ASN A 139 12.31 16.31 -5.16
C ASN A 139 10.95 16.33 -4.44
N GLY A 140 10.95 16.05 -3.13
CA GLY A 140 9.74 15.97 -2.32
C GLY A 140 8.83 14.79 -2.66
N LYS A 141 9.34 13.79 -3.40
CA LYS A 141 8.64 12.56 -3.73
C LYS A 141 9.33 11.34 -3.12
N SER A 142 8.54 10.43 -2.56
CA SER A 142 9.04 9.16 -2.02
C SER A 142 9.18 8.07 -3.09
N PHE A 143 10.31 7.38 -3.08
CA PHE A 143 10.63 6.26 -3.97
C PHE A 143 11.16 5.05 -3.20
N TYR A 144 10.89 3.86 -3.71
CA TYR A 144 11.75 2.70 -3.49
C TYR A 144 12.72 2.64 -4.66
N ALA A 145 14.01 2.54 -4.37
CA ALA A 145 15.05 2.61 -5.36
C ALA A 145 15.98 1.41 -5.27
N THR A 146 16.45 0.95 -6.43
CA THR A 146 17.52 -0.04 -6.54
C THR A 146 18.63 0.49 -7.43
N ALA A 147 19.86 0.07 -7.14
CA ALA A 147 21.03 0.41 -7.94
C ALA A 147 21.92 -0.80 -8.18
N ILE A 148 22.40 -0.93 -9.42
CA ILE A 148 23.34 -1.98 -9.84
C ILE A 148 24.56 -1.32 -10.47
N PRO A 149 25.80 -1.63 -10.01
CA PRO A 149 27.01 -0.99 -10.52
C PRO A 149 27.27 -1.35 -11.99
N ILE A 150 27.95 -0.43 -12.68
CA ILE A 150 28.50 -0.65 -14.01
C ILE A 150 30.02 -0.67 -13.87
N GLU A 151 30.59 -1.86 -13.99
CA GLU A 151 32.04 -2.08 -14.00
C GLU A 151 32.56 -1.97 -15.44
N ALA A 152 33.63 -1.20 -15.64
CA ALA A 152 34.30 -1.10 -16.91
C ALA A 152 35.01 -2.42 -17.25
N ARG A 153 34.59 -3.03 -18.35
CA ARG A 153 35.19 -4.25 -18.93
C ARG A 153 35.94 -3.92 -20.22
N SER A 154 36.54 -4.93 -20.85
CA SER A 154 37.30 -4.77 -22.10
C SER A 154 36.53 -4.03 -23.20
N GLY A 155 35.24 -4.34 -23.36
CA GLY A 155 34.39 -3.65 -24.34
C GLY A 155 34.15 -2.16 -24.05
N CYS A 156 34.28 -1.73 -22.78
CA CYS A 156 34.07 -0.33 -22.40
C CYS A 156 35.27 0.53 -22.78
N ILE A 157 36.48 0.03 -22.54
CA ILE A 157 37.72 0.80 -22.79
C ILE A 157 38.02 0.96 -24.29
N TRP A 158 37.33 0.23 -25.17
CA TRP A 158 37.44 0.43 -26.62
C TRP A 158 37.02 1.84 -27.03
N CYS A 159 35.97 2.38 -26.41
CA CYS A 159 35.49 3.74 -26.69
C CYS A 159 35.81 4.75 -25.57
N HIS A 160 35.98 4.28 -24.33
CA HIS A 160 36.09 5.15 -23.16
C HIS A 160 37.49 5.22 -22.53
N SER A 161 38.53 4.71 -23.20
CA SER A 161 39.92 4.84 -22.70
C SER A 161 40.45 6.26 -22.91
N THR A 162 40.67 6.65 -24.16
CA THR A 162 41.08 8.00 -24.56
C THR A 162 40.24 8.47 -25.75
N PRO A 163 40.06 9.79 -25.93
CA PRO A 163 39.33 10.30 -27.10
C PRO A 163 39.89 9.79 -28.44
N ASP A 164 41.21 9.66 -28.57
CA ASP A 164 41.87 9.15 -29.78
C ASP A 164 41.54 7.67 -30.11
N ALA A 165 41.07 6.89 -29.12
CA ALA A 165 40.68 5.49 -29.32
C ALA A 165 39.21 5.35 -29.72
N ALA A 166 38.40 6.37 -29.48
CA ALA A 166 36.98 6.38 -29.77
C ALA A 166 36.70 6.63 -31.26
N HIS A 167 35.47 6.33 -31.68
CA HIS A 167 35.04 6.62 -33.05
C HIS A 167 35.01 8.13 -33.30
N PRO A 168 35.47 8.66 -34.46
CA PRO A 168 35.48 10.10 -34.73
C PRO A 168 34.12 10.78 -34.55
N GLU A 169 33.03 10.14 -35.02
CA GLU A 169 31.67 10.69 -34.88
C GLU A 169 31.24 10.82 -33.41
N MET A 170 31.67 9.90 -32.54
CA MET A 170 31.43 9.98 -31.09
C MET A 170 32.15 11.18 -30.47
N VAL A 171 33.40 11.41 -30.87
CA VAL A 171 34.21 12.54 -30.38
C VAL A 171 33.66 13.87 -30.92
N GLU A 172 33.17 13.90 -32.15
CA GLU A 172 32.52 15.07 -32.73
C GLU A 172 31.22 15.42 -31.98
N GLU A 173 30.42 14.41 -31.62
CA GLU A 173 29.16 14.59 -30.90
C GLU A 173 29.35 14.98 -29.42
N TYR A 174 30.24 14.29 -28.70
CA TYR A 174 30.37 14.41 -27.25
C TYR A 174 31.60 15.20 -26.77
N GLY A 175 32.53 15.53 -27.67
CA GLY A 175 33.78 16.20 -27.33
C GLY A 175 34.80 15.27 -26.67
N THR A 176 35.78 15.85 -25.97
CA THR A 176 36.95 15.12 -25.41
C THR A 176 37.11 15.26 -23.91
N GLU A 177 36.24 16.04 -23.24
CA GLU A 177 36.44 16.47 -21.85
C GLU A 177 35.93 15.45 -20.82
N SER A 178 34.84 14.74 -21.11
CA SER A 178 34.18 13.81 -20.18
C SER A 178 33.85 12.47 -20.84
N GLY A 179 33.61 11.43 -20.04
CA GLY A 179 33.28 10.11 -20.56
C GLY A 179 34.48 9.27 -21.00
N TYR A 180 35.71 9.68 -20.69
CA TYR A 180 36.93 8.94 -20.99
C TYR A 180 37.75 8.66 -19.72
N GLY A 181 38.85 7.91 -19.85
CA GLY A 181 39.78 7.59 -18.78
C GLY A 181 39.42 6.33 -17.98
N TYR A 182 38.47 5.52 -18.47
CA TYR A 182 38.03 4.30 -17.79
C TYR A 182 39.14 3.24 -17.78
N LYS A 183 39.32 2.54 -16.66
CA LYS A 183 40.19 1.36 -16.56
C LYS A 183 39.37 0.12 -16.27
N ILE A 184 39.88 -1.02 -16.74
CA ILE A 184 39.22 -2.32 -16.47
C ILE A 184 39.15 -2.53 -14.95
N GLY A 185 37.95 -2.84 -14.47
CA GLY A 185 37.64 -3.04 -13.04
C GLY A 185 37.13 -1.78 -12.33
N ASP A 186 37.19 -0.61 -12.96
CA ASP A 186 36.63 0.61 -12.36
C ASP A 186 35.09 0.53 -12.33
N VAL A 187 34.48 0.94 -11.23
CA VAL A 187 33.04 1.23 -11.19
C VAL A 187 32.82 2.61 -11.79
N VAL A 188 32.39 2.65 -13.05
CA VAL A 188 32.28 3.88 -13.84
C VAL A 188 30.90 4.52 -13.80
N GLY A 189 29.93 3.83 -13.18
CA GLY A 189 28.57 4.32 -13.03
C GLY A 189 27.66 3.29 -12.38
N ALA A 190 26.36 3.54 -12.42
CA ALA A 190 25.35 2.59 -11.97
C ALA A 190 24.03 2.78 -12.72
N ARG A 191 23.23 1.71 -12.76
CA ARG A 191 21.85 1.74 -13.22
C ARG A 191 20.96 1.93 -12.00
N PHE A 192 20.23 3.04 -11.94
CA PHE A 192 19.25 3.30 -10.89
C PHE A 192 17.83 3.12 -11.42
N ILE A 193 17.00 2.49 -10.60
CA ILE A 193 15.57 2.33 -10.85
C ILE A 193 14.85 2.94 -9.65
N TYR A 194 13.97 3.90 -9.91
CA TYR A 194 13.15 4.55 -8.89
C TYR A 194 11.68 4.26 -9.17
N VAL A 195 11.05 3.52 -8.26
CA VAL A 195 9.61 3.24 -8.28
C VAL A 195 8.92 4.14 -7.26
N PRO A 196 7.95 4.98 -7.69
CA PRO A 196 7.30 5.94 -6.82
C PRO A 196 6.39 5.22 -5.82
N THR A 197 6.59 5.46 -4.54
CA THR A 197 5.80 4.82 -3.48
C THR A 197 4.58 5.64 -3.10
N GLU A 198 4.54 6.93 -3.46
CA GLU A 198 3.42 7.82 -3.14
C GLU A 198 2.12 7.43 -3.83
N LYS A 199 2.16 7.11 -5.14
CA LYS A 199 0.97 6.68 -5.87
C LYS A 199 0.43 5.38 -5.28
N ALA A 200 1.32 4.44 -4.97
CA ALA A 200 0.95 3.18 -4.34
C ALA A 200 0.38 3.40 -2.92
N MET A 201 1.00 4.26 -2.12
CA MET A 201 0.49 4.65 -0.79
C MET A 201 -0.86 5.36 -0.86
N ALA A 202 -1.08 6.26 -1.82
CA ALA A 202 -2.35 6.95 -2.00
C ALA A 202 -3.47 5.96 -2.39
N GLN A 203 -3.18 5.01 -3.28
CA GLN A 203 -4.11 3.93 -3.61
C GLN A 203 -4.40 3.04 -2.38
N THR A 204 -3.37 2.74 -1.59
CA THR A 204 -3.48 2.02 -0.32
C THR A 204 -4.38 2.75 0.68
N MET A 205 -4.23 4.07 0.85
CA MET A 205 -5.11 4.87 1.71
C MET A 205 -6.54 4.88 1.19
N LYS A 206 -6.75 4.94 -0.12
CA LYS A 206 -8.09 4.86 -0.74
C LYS A 206 -8.74 3.50 -0.47
N LYS A 207 -8.00 2.40 -0.67
CA LYS A 207 -8.48 1.04 -0.37
C LYS A 207 -8.86 0.91 1.10
N LEU A 208 -8.00 1.37 2.01
CA LEU A 208 -8.27 1.40 3.45
C LEU A 208 -9.53 2.20 3.79
N GLY A 209 -9.69 3.39 3.20
CA GLY A 209 -10.87 4.23 3.38
C GLY A 209 -12.17 3.55 2.92
N VAL A 210 -12.14 2.86 1.77
CA VAL A 210 -13.29 2.07 1.30
C VAL A 210 -13.59 0.90 2.23
N SER A 211 -12.57 0.16 2.68
CA SER A 211 -12.75 -0.95 3.64
C SER A 211 -13.36 -0.47 4.97
N VAL A 212 -12.85 0.65 5.50
CA VAL A 212 -13.39 1.29 6.71
C VAL A 212 -14.83 1.74 6.49
N LEU A 213 -15.14 2.36 5.36
CA LEU A 213 -16.49 2.79 5.03
C LEU A 213 -17.46 1.60 4.99
N VAL A 214 -17.10 0.52 4.29
CA VAL A 214 -17.92 -0.69 4.22
C VAL A 214 -18.14 -1.30 5.61
N LEU A 215 -17.08 -1.42 6.41
CA LEU A 215 -17.19 -1.91 7.79
C LEU A 215 -18.10 -1.03 8.65
N SER A 216 -17.97 0.30 8.51
CA SER A 216 -18.78 1.28 9.24
C SER A 216 -20.26 1.17 8.86
N VAL A 217 -20.57 1.02 7.58
CA VAL A 217 -21.94 0.84 7.09
C VAL A 217 -22.54 -0.47 7.59
N LEU A 218 -21.79 -1.57 7.53
CA LEU A 218 -22.25 -2.86 8.08
C LEU A 218 -22.52 -2.78 9.59
N PHE A 219 -21.64 -2.11 10.33
CA PHE A 219 -21.83 -1.92 11.77
C PHE A 219 -23.04 -1.04 12.06
N LEU A 220 -23.26 0.03 11.29
CA LEU A 220 -24.44 0.88 11.42
C LEU A 220 -25.74 0.08 11.19
N ILE A 221 -25.78 -0.77 10.16
CA ILE A 221 -26.94 -1.63 9.89
C ILE A 221 -27.16 -2.58 11.07
N ALA A 222 -26.11 -3.27 11.53
CA ALA A 222 -26.19 -4.16 12.69
C ALA A 222 -26.68 -3.43 13.95
N PHE A 223 -26.19 -2.21 14.18
CA PHE A 223 -26.58 -1.35 15.30
C PHE A 223 -28.07 -1.01 15.26
N LEU A 224 -28.59 -0.58 14.11
CA LEU A 224 -30.00 -0.25 13.94
C LEU A 224 -30.92 -1.47 14.13
N LEU A 225 -30.52 -2.62 13.57
CA LEU A 225 -31.26 -3.88 13.73
C LEU A 225 -31.30 -4.32 15.19
N LEU A 226 -30.18 -4.20 15.89
CA LEU A 226 -30.05 -4.62 17.29
C LEU A 226 -30.79 -3.65 18.23
N ASP A 227 -30.76 -2.34 17.97
CA ASP A 227 -31.59 -1.36 18.69
C ASP A 227 -33.08 -1.67 18.53
N ALA A 228 -33.55 -1.87 17.30
CA ALA A 228 -34.93 -2.22 17.02
C ALA A 228 -35.35 -3.52 17.73
N PHE A 229 -34.47 -4.53 17.72
CA PHE A 229 -34.68 -5.79 18.43
C PHE A 229 -34.80 -5.60 19.94
N ILE A 230 -33.88 -4.87 20.58
CA ILE A 230 -33.92 -4.63 22.04
C ILE A 230 -35.17 -3.85 22.44
N VAL A 231 -35.49 -2.79 21.70
CA VAL A 231 -36.65 -1.95 22.02
C VAL A 231 -37.93 -2.78 21.97
N ARG A 232 -38.10 -3.59 20.93
CA ARG A 232 -39.30 -4.40 20.72
C ARG A 232 -39.38 -5.62 21.65
N SER A 233 -38.27 -6.31 21.88
CA SER A 233 -38.26 -7.59 22.60
C SER A 233 -38.05 -7.44 24.11
N ILE A 234 -37.45 -6.35 24.57
CA ILE A 234 -37.08 -6.18 25.99
C ILE A 234 -37.70 -4.90 26.57
N VAL A 235 -37.46 -3.75 25.96
CA VAL A 235 -37.85 -2.45 26.56
C VAL A 235 -39.37 -2.32 26.65
N HIS A 236 -40.09 -2.49 25.54
CA HIS A 236 -41.55 -2.34 25.52
C HIS A 236 -42.27 -3.33 26.46
N PRO A 237 -41.96 -4.64 26.47
CA PRO A 237 -42.59 -5.56 27.41
C PRO A 237 -42.33 -5.21 28.89
N ILE A 238 -41.12 -4.75 29.23
CA ILE A 238 -40.81 -4.31 30.60
C ILE A 238 -41.58 -3.05 30.97
N GLU A 239 -41.70 -2.08 30.04
CA GLU A 239 -42.51 -0.87 30.25
C GLU A 239 -44.00 -1.22 30.45
N GLU A 240 -44.55 -2.14 29.66
CA GLU A 240 -45.93 -2.64 29.80
C GLU A 240 -46.16 -3.31 31.16
N ILE A 241 -45.27 -4.24 31.57
CA ILE A 241 -45.35 -4.88 32.89
C ILE A 241 -45.27 -3.82 33.99
N THR A 242 -44.34 -2.87 33.90
CA THR A 242 -44.17 -1.83 34.92
C THR A 242 -45.41 -0.93 35.02
N ALA A 243 -46.01 -0.56 33.90
CA ALA A 243 -47.24 0.24 33.87
C ALA A 243 -48.41 -0.50 34.51
N ILE A 244 -48.62 -1.78 34.17
CA ILE A 244 -49.70 -2.60 34.75
C ILE A 244 -49.49 -2.80 36.25
N ALA A 245 -48.26 -3.08 36.69
CA ALA A 245 -47.94 -3.20 38.12
C ALA A 245 -48.21 -1.90 38.88
N THR A 246 -47.91 -0.75 38.27
CA THR A 246 -48.19 0.57 38.86
C THR A 246 -49.69 0.80 39.02
N ASP A 247 -50.50 0.42 38.04
CA ASP A 247 -51.97 0.54 38.14
C ASP A 247 -52.55 -0.39 39.21
N ILE A 248 -52.08 -1.63 39.29
CA ILE A 248 -52.45 -2.59 40.34
C ILE A 248 -52.12 -2.04 41.73
N SER A 249 -50.95 -1.39 41.89
CA SER A 249 -50.56 -0.77 43.17
C SER A 249 -51.50 0.36 43.62
N LYS A 250 -52.21 0.99 42.68
CA LYS A 250 -53.21 2.04 42.95
C LYS A 250 -54.62 1.49 43.19
N GLY A 251 -54.79 0.17 43.16
CA GLY A 251 -56.07 -0.51 43.42
C GLY A 251 -56.83 -0.98 42.17
N HIS A 252 -56.30 -0.74 40.97
CA HIS A 252 -56.90 -1.17 39.70
C HIS A 252 -56.47 -2.60 39.33
N MET A 253 -57.19 -3.61 39.86
CA MET A 253 -56.80 -5.03 39.84
C MET A 253 -57.24 -5.81 38.58
N GLU A 254 -58.03 -5.18 37.73
CA GLU A 254 -58.66 -5.75 36.53
C GLU A 254 -57.68 -5.97 35.36
N LYS A 255 -56.52 -5.31 35.34
CA LYS A 255 -55.52 -5.46 34.27
C LYS A 255 -54.74 -6.78 34.37
N GLU A 256 -54.38 -7.35 33.23
CA GLU A 256 -53.60 -8.60 33.12
C GLU A 256 -52.24 -8.34 32.50
N PHE A 257 -51.19 -8.98 33.04
CA PHE A 257 -49.87 -8.96 32.43
C PHE A 257 -49.87 -9.88 31.20
N LYS A 258 -50.05 -9.32 30.00
CA LYS A 258 -50.05 -10.06 28.74
C LYS A 258 -48.75 -9.80 27.99
N VAL A 259 -47.91 -10.83 27.87
CA VAL A 259 -46.68 -10.77 27.08
C VAL A 259 -46.75 -11.81 25.97
N ARG A 260 -46.36 -11.41 24.75
CA ARG A 260 -46.35 -12.28 23.56
C ARG A 260 -45.04 -13.05 23.36
N SER A 261 -43.94 -12.63 23.98
CA SER A 261 -42.67 -13.33 23.89
C SER A 261 -42.75 -14.71 24.56
N ASN A 262 -41.80 -15.59 24.28
CA ASN A 262 -41.74 -16.93 24.87
C ASN A 262 -40.36 -17.18 25.51
N ASP A 263 -39.89 -16.16 26.21
CA ASP A 263 -38.57 -16.05 26.85
C ASP A 263 -38.72 -15.67 28.33
N GLU A 264 -37.64 -15.22 28.97
CA GLU A 264 -37.61 -14.81 30.37
C GLU A 264 -38.62 -13.70 30.69
N ILE A 265 -39.01 -12.87 29.70
CA ILE A 265 -40.01 -11.82 29.89
C ILE A 265 -41.41 -12.42 30.10
N LYS A 266 -41.74 -13.53 29.44
CA LYS A 266 -43.00 -14.26 29.70
C LYS A 266 -43.00 -14.89 31.09
N ALA A 267 -41.90 -15.51 31.48
CA ALA A 267 -41.76 -16.07 32.82
C ALA A 267 -41.93 -14.99 33.90
N LEU A 268 -41.42 -13.78 33.64
CA LEU A 268 -41.63 -12.60 34.49
C LEU A 268 -43.11 -12.19 34.55
N ALA A 269 -43.77 -12.06 33.40
CA ALA A 269 -45.18 -11.70 33.34
C ALA A 269 -46.09 -12.71 34.07
N ASP A 270 -45.82 -14.01 33.92
CA ASP A 270 -46.55 -15.08 34.60
C ASP A 270 -46.36 -15.01 36.12
N ALA A 271 -45.15 -14.71 36.60
CA ALA A 271 -44.90 -14.51 38.03
C ALA A 271 -45.68 -13.31 38.59
N PHE A 272 -45.72 -12.19 37.86
CA PHE A 272 -46.51 -11.01 38.23
C PHE A 272 -48.02 -11.29 38.23
N ASN A 273 -48.53 -12.05 37.26
CA ASN A 273 -49.93 -12.49 37.25
C ASN A 273 -50.29 -13.33 38.49
N ARG A 274 -49.43 -14.30 38.87
CA ARG A 274 -49.65 -15.10 40.09
C ARG A 274 -49.69 -14.24 41.35
N MET A 275 -48.76 -13.29 41.47
CA MET A 275 -48.71 -12.35 42.58
C MET A 275 -49.98 -11.47 42.66
N LYS A 276 -50.46 -10.96 41.52
CA LYS A 276 -51.72 -10.21 41.44
C LYS A 276 -52.90 -11.03 41.99
N VAL A 277 -53.03 -12.29 41.54
CA VAL A 277 -54.11 -13.18 41.99
C VAL A 277 -54.06 -13.41 43.50
N SER A 278 -52.88 -13.63 44.07
CA SER A 278 -52.70 -13.78 45.52
C SER A 278 -53.08 -12.51 46.29
N LEU A 279 -52.70 -11.33 45.79
CA LEU A 279 -53.03 -10.05 46.41
C LEU A 279 -54.55 -9.79 46.41
N VAL A 280 -55.23 -10.04 45.29
CA VAL A 280 -56.69 -9.91 45.18
C VAL A 280 -57.39 -10.82 46.18
N LYS A 281 -56.94 -12.08 46.33
CA LYS A 281 -57.48 -13.01 47.33
C LYS A 281 -57.30 -12.47 48.76
N ALA A 282 -56.11 -11.98 49.10
CA ALA A 282 -55.85 -11.43 50.44
C ALA A 282 -56.74 -10.22 50.77
N ILE A 283 -56.90 -9.28 49.83
CA ILE A 283 -57.77 -8.10 50.00
C ILE A 283 -59.23 -8.53 50.22
N ASN A 284 -59.71 -9.54 49.48
CA ASN A 284 -61.08 -10.05 49.63
C ASN A 284 -61.31 -10.74 50.97
N ILE A 285 -60.28 -11.33 51.59
CA ILE A 285 -60.37 -11.89 52.95
C ILE A 285 -60.50 -10.77 53.98
N ILE A 286 -59.75 -9.67 53.84
CA ILE A 286 -59.77 -8.55 54.79
C ILE A 286 -61.08 -7.74 54.70
N LYS A 287 -61.71 -7.66 53.52
CA LYS A 287 -62.99 -6.96 53.35
C LYS A 287 -64.22 -7.73 53.85
N LYS A 288 -64.06 -9.00 54.26
CA LYS A 288 -65.12 -9.83 54.85
C LYS A 288 -65.04 -9.76 56.37
#